data_AF-A0A068Z184-F1
#
_entry.id   AF-A0A068Z184-F1
#
_cell.length_a   1.000
_cell.length_b   1.000
_cell.length_c   1.000
_cell.angle_alpha   90.00
_cell.angle_beta   90.00
_cell.angle_gamma   90.00
#
_symmetry.space_group_name_H-M   'P 1'
#
loop_
_entity.id
_entity.type
_entity.pdbx_description
1 polymer ?
#
loop_
_entity_poly.entity_id
_entity_poly.type
_entity_poly.pdbx_seq_one_letter_code
_entity_poly.pdbx_strand_id
1 'polypeptide(L)' 'MYRVMRSRLRASATPISPERALDKLRRIQHHQVTVNNTQPVTGLSTVNQEHSDILSALTVKKPTLNTQLTLL' A
#
# COMPACT_ATOMS: atom_id res chain seq x y z
N MET A 1 9.10 14.85 -13.02
CA MET A 1 9.03 13.50 -12.41
C MET A 1 7.60 12.93 -12.53
N TYR A 2 7.39 11.62 -12.39
CA TYR A 2 6.09 10.89 -12.47
C TYR A 2 5.45 10.59 -13.85
N ARG A 3 6.18 10.58 -14.98
CA ARG A 3 5.60 10.32 -16.32
C ARG A 3 4.85 8.98 -16.42
N VAL A 4 5.46 7.89 -15.96
CA VAL A 4 4.86 6.55 -16.02
C VAL A 4 3.59 6.45 -15.19
N MET A 5 3.64 6.94 -13.94
CA MET A 5 2.48 6.97 -13.04
C MET A 5 1.33 7.74 -13.66
N ARG A 6 1.59 8.94 -14.21
CA ARG A 6 0.58 9.76 -14.87
C ARG A 6 -0.04 9.06 -16.07
N SER A 7 0.76 8.40 -16.91
CA SER A 7 0.28 7.65 -18.07
C SER A 7 -0.65 6.50 -17.64
N ARG A 8 -0.27 5.74 -16.60
CA ARG A 8 -1.07 4.64 -16.08
C ARG A 8 -2.39 5.10 -15.45
N LEU A 9 -2.35 6.14 -14.61
CA LEU A 9 -3.56 6.73 -14.00
C LEU A 9 -4.53 7.29 -15.05
N ARG A 10 -4.01 7.84 -16.16
CA ARG A 10 -4.84 8.31 -17.27
C ARG A 10 -5.48 7.15 -18.04
N ALA A 11 -4.74 6.07 -18.27
CA ALA A 11 -5.25 4.89 -18.95
C ALA A 11 -6.33 4.16 -18.15
N SER A 12 -6.28 4.20 -16.81
CA SER A 12 -7.26 3.59 -15.91
C SER A 12 -8.52 4.43 -15.67
N ALA A 13 -8.70 5.53 -16.42
CA ALA A 13 -9.78 6.50 -16.21
C ALA A 13 -9.89 7.04 -14.78
N THR A 14 -8.79 7.02 -14.00
CA THR A 14 -8.78 7.50 -12.61
C THR A 14 -8.36 8.98 -12.61
N PRO A 15 -9.24 9.93 -12.27
CA PRO A 15 -8.95 11.37 -12.37
C PRO A 15 -8.14 11.88 -11.16
N ILE A 16 -7.04 11.20 -10.82
CA ILE A 16 -6.16 11.54 -9.70
C ILE A 16 -4.77 11.93 -10.20
N SER A 17 -4.15 12.93 -9.58
CA SER A 17 -2.76 13.29 -9.89
C SER A 17 -1.79 12.29 -9.26
N PRO A 18 -0.59 12.09 -9.83
CA PRO A 18 0.45 11.26 -9.23
C PRO A 18 0.73 11.61 -7.75
N GLU A 19 0.75 12.89 -7.42
CA GLU A 19 1.03 13.38 -6.07
C GLU A 19 -0.07 12.99 -5.09
N ARG A 20 -1.36 13.15 -5.47
CA ARG A 20 -2.49 12.72 -4.65
C ARG A 20 -2.57 11.21 -4.50
N ALA A 21 -2.24 10.46 -5.56
CA ALA A 21 -2.19 9.00 -5.51
C ALA A 21 -1.14 8.55 -4.48
N LEU A 22 0.05 9.15 -4.51
CA LEU A 22 1.11 8.87 -3.54
C LEU A 22 0.72 9.27 -2.12
N ASP A 23 0.10 10.43 -1.92
CA ASP A 23 -0.37 10.87 -0.59
C ASP A 23 -1.32 9.83 0.03
N LYS A 24 -2.26 9.31 -0.76
CA LYS A 24 -3.19 8.26 -0.32
C LYS A 24 -2.47 6.95 -0.03
N LEU A 25 -1.63 6.46 -0.93
CA LEU A 25 -0.91 5.21 -0.74
C LEU A 25 0.05 5.24 0.46
N ARG A 26 0.65 6.40 0.76
CA ARG A 26 1.53 6.59 1.94
C ARG A 26 0.81 6.40 3.27
N ARG A 27 -0.52 6.46 3.31
CA ARG A 27 -1.32 6.18 4.51
C ARG A 27 -1.38 4.69 4.83
N ILE A 28 -1.02 3.82 3.88
CA ILE A 28 -0.90 2.38 4.15
C ILE A 28 0.38 2.18 4.95
N GLN A 29 0.25 1.92 6.25
CA GLN A 29 1.39 1.79 7.17
C GLN A 29 1.60 0.33 7.58
N HIS A 30 2.85 -0.09 7.58
CA HIS A 30 3.29 -1.27 8.35
C HIS A 30 3.45 -0.83 9.80
N HIS A 31 2.77 -1.50 10.71
CA HIS A 31 2.90 -1.27 12.15
C HIS A 31 3.22 -2.59 12.85
N GLN A 32 3.97 -2.52 13.93
CA GLN A 32 4.30 -3.67 14.78
C GLN A 32 3.88 -3.33 16.20
N VAL A 33 3.10 -4.20 16.81
CA VAL A 33 2.58 -4.01 18.16
C VAL A 33 3.02 -5.18 19.03
N THR A 34 3.61 -4.86 20.18
CA THR A 34 3.97 -5.84 21.20
C THR A 34 3.01 -5.68 22.37
N VAL A 35 2.23 -6.71 22.68
CA VAL A 35 1.29 -6.70 23.81
C VAL A 35 1.81 -7.62 24.90
N ASN A 36 1.87 -7.15 26.16
CA ASN A 36 2.23 -7.95 27.33
C ASN A 36 3.55 -8.74 27.21
N ASN A 37 4.59 -8.14 26.62
CA ASN A 37 5.91 -8.77 26.40
C ASN A 37 5.85 -10.09 25.58
N THR A 38 4.76 -10.33 24.85
CA THR A 38 4.64 -11.47 23.93
C THR A 38 5.33 -11.20 22.60
N GLN A 39 5.34 -12.19 21.70
CA GLN A 39 5.93 -12.02 20.36
C GLN A 39 5.27 -10.83 19.63
N PRO A 40 6.06 -9.91 19.05
CA PRO A 40 5.51 -8.75 18.35
C PRO A 40 4.63 -9.17 17.18
N VAL A 41 3.43 -8.60 17.09
CA VAL A 41 2.51 -8.83 15.98
C VAL A 41 2.68 -7.71 14.95
N THR A 42 3.01 -8.07 13.72
CA THR A 42 3.04 -7.14 12.60
C THR A 42 1.65 -7.02 11.99
N GLY A 43 1.18 -5.79 11.79
CA GLY A 43 -0.09 -5.45 11.14
C GLY A 43 0.14 -4.47 9.98
N LEU A 44 -0.80 -4.49 9.04
CA LEU A 44 -0.85 -3.55 7.92
C LEU A 44 -2.14 -2.74 8.05
N SER A 45 -2.07 -1.42 7.83
CA SER A 45 -3.29 -0.60 7.76
C SER A 45 -4.26 -1.16 6.73
N THR A 46 -5.55 -1.11 7.04
CA THR A 46 -6.60 -1.59 6.13
C THR A 46 -6.50 -0.88 4.77
N VAL A 47 -6.32 -1.66 3.71
CA VAL A 47 -6.36 -1.17 2.32
C VAL A 47 -7.83 -1.03 1.93
N ASN A 48 -8.33 0.21 1.87
CA ASN A 48 -9.69 0.51 1.46
C ASN A 48 -9.86 0.40 -0.08
N GLN A 49 -11.09 0.61 -0.56
CA GLN A 49 -11.40 0.52 -1.99
C GLN A 49 -10.59 1.53 -2.81
N GLU A 50 -10.51 2.78 -2.35
CA GLU A 50 -9.75 3.82 -3.04
C GLU A 50 -8.25 3.47 -3.20
N HIS A 51 -7.62 2.93 -2.15
CA HIS A 51 -6.25 2.44 -2.23
C HIS A 51 -6.13 1.28 -3.23
N SER A 52 -7.09 0.36 -3.24
CA SER A 52 -7.11 -0.77 -4.18
C SER A 52 -7.24 -0.31 -5.62
N ASP A 53 -8.08 0.69 -5.89
CA ASP A 53 -8.28 1.26 -7.23
C ASP A 53 -7.02 1.95 -7.75
N ILE A 54 -6.35 2.73 -6.89
CA ILE A 54 -5.06 3.36 -7.23
C ILE A 54 -3.99 2.29 -7.49
N LEU A 55 -3.88 1.26 -6.66
CA LEU A 55 -2.91 0.17 -6.86
C LEU A 55 -3.17 -0.58 -8.17
N SER A 56 -4.44 -0.87 -8.48
CA SER A 56 -4.87 -1.51 -9.72
C SER A 56 -4.53 -0.65 -10.95
N ALA A 57 -4.87 0.63 -10.90
CA ALA A 57 -4.55 1.62 -11.93
C ALA A 57 -3.04 1.71 -12.21
N LEU A 58 -2.21 1.55 -11.18
CA LEU A 58 -0.76 1.58 -11.30
C LEU A 58 -0.15 0.21 -11.67
N THR A 59 -0.97 -0.85 -11.74
CA THR A 59 -0.53 -2.24 -11.94
C THR A 59 0.47 -2.68 -10.86
N VAL A 60 0.21 -2.30 -9.61
CA VAL A 60 1.05 -2.62 -8.44
C VAL A 60 0.29 -3.58 -7.53
N LYS A 61 1.01 -4.56 -6.97
CA LYS A 61 0.45 -5.53 -6.02
C LYS A 61 0.04 -4.82 -4.72
N LYS A 62 -0.99 -5.37 -4.04
CA LYS A 62 -1.33 -4.93 -2.69
C LYS A 62 -0.15 -5.20 -1.74
N PRO A 63 0.18 -4.26 -0.84
CA PRO A 63 1.18 -4.51 0.18
C PRO A 63 0.73 -5.69 1.05
N THR A 64 1.67 -6.56 1.37
CA THR A 64 1.46 -7.74 2.21
C THR A 64 2.50 -7.72 3.32
N LEU A 65 2.15 -8.29 4.47
CA LEU A 65 3.10 -8.44 5.56
C LEU A 65 4.21 -9.39 5.12
N ASN A 66 5.46 -8.98 5.33
CA ASN A 66 6.59 -9.86 5.17
C ASN A 66 6.67 -10.72 6.44
N THR A 67 5.93 -11.82 6.48
CA THR A 67 6.03 -12.81 7.55
C THR A 67 7.42 -13.44 7.49
N GLN A 68 8.32 -13.00 8.38
CA GLN A 68 9.60 -13.68 8.57
C GLN A 68 9.31 -15.12 8.96
N LEU A 69 9.76 -16.06 8.12
CA LEU A 69 9.70 -17.48 8.42
C LEU A 69 10.60 -17.74 9.63
N THR A 70 10.02 -18.20 10.72
CA THR A 70 10.78 -18.71 11.87
C THR A 70 11.54 -19.95 11.39
N LEU A 71 12.84 -19.82 11.17
CA LEU A 71 13.72 -20.96 10.90
C LEU A 71 13.83 -21.74 12.22
N LEU A 72 13.20 -22.92 12.26
CA LEU A 72 13.31 -23.90 13.35
C LEU A 72 14.55 -24.78 13.13
#